data_AF-A0A973G8V7-F1
#
_entry.id   AF-A0A973G8V7-F1
#
_cell.length_a   1.000
_cell.length_b   1.000
_cell.length_c   1.000
_cell.angle_alpha   90.00
_cell.angle_beta   90.00
_cell.angle_gamma   90.00
#
_symmetry.space_group_name_H-M   'P 1'
#
loop_
_entity.id
_entity.type
_entity.pdbx_description
1 polymer ?
#
loop_
_entity_poly.entity_id
_entity_poly.type
_entity_poly.pdbx_seq_one_letter_code
_entity_poly.pdbx_strand_id
1 'polypeptide(L)' 'MRAELRPVTAGVVTAVVGFTSAFAVVLAGLRAVGATPGQAASGLLAVTVAMGVATIVLATRTRMPVTIAWSTPG' A
#
# COMPACT_ATOMS: atom_id res chain seq x y z
N MET A 1 -28.32 -4.59 2.26
CA MET A 1 -27.25 -3.67 2.74
C MET A 1 -26.33 -4.26 3.83
N ARG A 2 -26.48 -5.51 4.31
CA ARG A 2 -25.57 -6.10 5.33
C ARG A 2 -24.44 -6.98 4.75
N ALA A 3 -24.55 -7.41 3.50
CA ALA A 3 -23.55 -8.26 2.84
C ALA A 3 -22.31 -7.47 2.39
N GLU A 4 -22.48 -6.23 1.93
CA GLU A 4 -21.41 -5.35 1.40
C GLU A 4 -20.40 -4.88 2.47
N LEU A 5 -20.82 -4.77 3.73
CA LEU A 5 -19.94 -4.30 4.82
C LEU A 5 -18.79 -5.26 5.11
N ARG A 6 -19.00 -6.57 4.93
CA ARG A 6 -18.01 -7.61 5.26
C ARG A 6 -16.75 -7.56 4.38
N PRO A 7 -16.84 -7.51 3.04
CA PRO A 7 -15.65 -7.42 2.19
C PRO A 7 -14.93 -6.07 2.35
N VAL A 8 -15.66 -4.97 2.58
CA VAL A 8 -15.04 -3.66 2.80
C VAL A 8 -14.27 -3.63 4.12
N THR A 9 -14.86 -4.09 5.24
CA THR A 9 -14.18 -4.11 6.53
C THR A 9 -12.99 -5.06 6.53
N ALA A 10 -13.13 -6.25 5.93
CA ALA A 10 -12.01 -7.18 5.74
C ALA A 10 -10.88 -6.54 4.92
N GLY A 11 -11.22 -5.88 3.81
CA GLY A 11 -10.25 -5.17 2.98
C GLY A 11 -9.52 -4.05 3.73
N VAL A 12 -10.24 -3.26 4.52
CA VAL A 12 -9.64 -2.19 5.36
C VAL A 12 -8.70 -2.79 6.40
N VAL A 13 -9.12 -3.82 7.12
CA VAL A 13 -8.27 -4.48 8.14
C VAL A 13 -7.02 -5.08 7.48
N THR A 14 -7.17 -5.79 6.36
CA THR A 14 -6.04 -6.33 5.60
C THR A 14 -5.10 -5.23 5.12
N ALA A 15 -5.63 -4.11 4.61
CA ALA A 15 -4.82 -2.98 4.18
C ALA A 15 -4.03 -2.36 5.32
N VAL A 16 -4.66 -2.12 6.49
CA VAL A 16 -4.00 -1.55 7.66
C VAL A 16 -2.91 -2.49 8.21
N VAL A 17 -3.21 -3.77 8.34
CA VAL A 17 -2.27 -4.79 8.85
C VAL A 17 -1.09 -4.98 7.89
N GLY A 18 -1.36 -5.08 6.59
CA GLY A 18 -0.33 -5.22 5.55
C GLY A 18 0.55 -3.97 5.44
N PHE A 19 -0.05 -2.78 5.46
CA PHE A 19 0.67 -1.51 5.40
C PHE A 19 1.62 -1.32 6.58
N THR A 20 1.15 -1.59 7.80
CA THR A 20 1.96 -1.41 9.02
C THR A 20 3.22 -2.29 8.99
N SER A 21 3.11 -3.50 8.43
CA SER A 21 4.24 -4.43 8.32
C SER A 21 5.29 -3.97 7.30
N ALA A 22 4.88 -3.28 6.23
CA ALA A 22 5.75 -2.83 5.14
C ALA A 22 6.33 -1.41 5.34
N PHE A 23 5.74 -0.62 6.25
CA PHE A 23 6.13 0.77 6.53
C PHE A 23 7.63 0.93 6.84
N ALA A 24 8.16 0.09 7.75
CA ALA A 24 9.54 0.19 8.21
C ALA A 24 10.54 -0.04 7.07
N VAL A 25 10.23 -0.98 6.17
CA VAL A 25 11.05 -1.32 5.01
C VAL A 25 11.09 -0.14 4.02
N VAL A 26 9.94 0.47 3.72
CA VAL A 26 9.87 1.62 2.81
C VAL A 26 10.62 2.82 3.39
N LEU A 27 10.45 3.10 4.70
CA LEU A 27 11.15 4.19 5.36
C LEU A 27 12.67 3.97 5.37
N ALA A 28 13.12 2.73 5.59
CA ALA A 28 14.52 2.36 5.51
C ALA A 28 15.08 2.56 4.09
N GLY A 29 14.36 2.13 3.06
CA GLY A 29 14.74 2.33 1.66
C GLY A 29 14.84 3.81 1.28
N LEU A 30 13.87 4.63 1.70
CA LEU A 30 13.89 6.07 1.46
C LEU A 30 15.07 6.77 2.15
N ARG A 31 15.41 6.35 3.38
CA ARG A 31 16.60 6.84 4.08
C ARG A 31 17.90 6.39 3.40
N ALA A 32 17.94 5.17 2.87
CA ALA A 32 19.12 4.62 2.18
C ALA A 32 19.48 5.43 0.91
N VAL A 33 18.48 5.99 0.21
CA VAL A 33 18.70 6.91 -0.92
C VAL A 33 18.94 8.37 -0.51
N GLY A 34 19.13 8.64 0.79
CA GLY A 34 19.46 9.97 1.32
C GLY A 34 18.27 10.90 1.57
N ALA A 35 17.03 10.39 1.60
CA ALA A 35 15.86 11.22 1.87
C ALA A 35 15.88 11.75 3.32
N THR A 36 15.65 13.05 3.47
CA THR A 36 15.41 13.67 4.79
C THR A 36 14.13 13.09 5.43
N PRO A 37 13.94 13.20 6.76
CA PRO A 37 12.75 12.66 7.43
C PRO A 37 11.42 13.14 6.83
N GLY A 38 11.32 14.40 6.42
CA GLY A 38 10.13 14.96 5.77
C GLY A 38 9.90 14.40 4.36
N GLN A 39 10.97 14.19 3.59
CA GLN A 39 10.90 13.54 2.29
C GLN A 39 10.55 12.06 2.41
N ALA A 40 11.05 11.36 3.43
CA ALA A 40 10.71 9.98 3.68
C ALA A 40 9.22 9.81 4.04
N ALA A 41 8.67 10.69 4.88
CA ALA A 41 7.24 10.68 5.20
C ALA A 41 6.37 10.95 3.95
N SER A 42 6.75 11.95 3.16
CA SER A 42 6.03 12.31 1.93
C SER A 42 6.15 11.23 0.84
N GLY A 43 7.34 10.65 0.69
CA GLY A 43 7.61 9.56 -0.24
C GLY A 43 6.84 8.29 0.13
N LEU A 44 6.78 7.98 1.42
CA LEU A 44 5.97 6.86 1.92
C LEU A 44 4.48 7.08 1.60
N LEU A 45 3.94 8.28 1.85
CA LEU A 45 2.56 8.61 1.50
C LEU A 45 2.32 8.42 0.00
N ALA A 46 3.21 8.96 -0.84
CA ALA A 46 3.12 8.86 -2.28
C ALA A 46 3.11 7.40 -2.77
N VAL A 47 4.01 6.56 -2.24
CA VAL A 47 4.07 5.12 -2.56
C VAL A 47 2.79 4.41 -2.15
N THR A 48 2.29 4.70 -0.94
CA THR A 48 1.06 4.09 -0.40
C THR A 48 -0.15 4.40 -1.29
N VAL A 49 -0.31 5.68 -1.64
CA VAL A 49 -1.42 6.13 -2.50
C VAL A 49 -1.29 5.53 -3.90
N ALA A 50 -0.09 5.56 -4.49
CA ALA A 50 0.15 5.01 -5.83
C ALA A 50 -0.21 3.52 -5.90
N MET A 51 0.16 2.74 -4.89
CA MET A 51 -0.13 1.32 -4.84
C MET A 51 -1.59 0.98 -4.57
N GLY A 52 -2.24 1.74 -3.68
CA GLY A 52 -3.68 1.62 -3.45
C GLY A 52 -4.46 1.90 -4.74
N VAL A 53 -4.13 2.99 -5.43
CA VAL A 53 -4.74 3.36 -6.71
C VAL A 53 -4.46 2.29 -7.77
N ALA A 54 -3.23 1.83 -7.92
CA ALA A 54 -2.87 0.82 -8.90
C ALA A 54 -3.60 -0.51 -8.66
N THR A 55 -3.71 -0.94 -7.40
CA THR A 55 -4.47 -2.14 -6.99
C THR A 55 -5.96 -1.99 -7.33
N ILE A 56 -6.57 -0.86 -7.00
CA ILE A 56 -7.99 -0.58 -7.34
C ILE A 56 -8.19 -0.58 -8.86
N VAL A 57 -7.33 0.10 -9.60
CA VAL A 57 -7.42 0.19 -11.07
C VAL A 57 -7.28 -1.19 -11.71
N LEU A 58 -6.31 -2.00 -11.28
CA LEU A 58 -6.13 -3.36 -11.79
C LEU A 58 -7.29 -4.28 -11.44
N ALA A 59 -7.72 -4.29 -10.17
CA ALA A 59 -8.84 -5.12 -9.72
C ALA A 59 -10.14 -4.77 -10.46
N THR A 60 -10.42 -3.46 -10.65
CA THR A 60 -11.61 -2.99 -11.37
C THR A 60 -11.55 -3.28 -12.88
N ARG A 61 -10.38 -3.10 -13.52
CA ARG A 61 -10.23 -3.40 -14.95
C ARG A 61 -10.26 -4.90 -15.26
N THR A 62 -9.62 -5.72 -14.43
CA THR A 62 -9.56 -7.17 -14.64
C THR A 62 -10.80 -7.89 -14.13
N ARG A 63 -11.61 -7.23 -13.30
CA ARG A 63 -12.73 -7.84 -12.54
C ARG A 63 -12.29 -9.10 -11.76
N MET A 64 -11.06 -9.10 -11.27
CA MET A 64 -10.46 -10.17 -10.47
C MET A 64 -9.83 -9.59 -9.20
N PRO A 65 -9.75 -10.37 -8.10
CA PRO A 65 -9.07 -9.95 -6.88
C PRO A 65 -7.54 -9.99 -7.09
N VAL A 66 -6.99 -8.92 -7.67
CA VAL A 66 -5.56 -8.75 -7.97
C VAL A 66 -4.93 -7.76 -6.99
N THR A 67 -3.72 -8.04 -6.51
CA THR A 67 -2.92 -7.16 -5.64
C THR A 67 -1.55 -6.93 -6.26
N ILE A 68 -1.00 -5.72 -6.13
CA ILE A 68 0.39 -5.44 -6.52
C ILE A 68 1.33 -5.79 -5.35
N ALA A 69 2.33 -6.61 -5.63
CA ALA A 69 3.47 -6.84 -4.73
C ALA A 69 4.73 -6.18 -5.31
N TRP A 70 5.65 -5.77 -4.44
CA TRP A 70 6.98 -5.29 -4.84
C TRP A 70 8.07 -6.20 -4.26
N SER A 71 9.22 -6.25 -4.93
CA SER A 71 10.46 -6.78 -4.38
C SER A 71 11.18 -5.67 -3.61
N THR A 72 11.61 -5.95 -2.38
CA THR A 72 12.39 -5.04 -1.54
C THR A 72 13.57 -4.41 -2.30
N PRO A 73 13.80 -3.09 -2.22
CA PRO A 73 15.03 -2.47 -2.71
C PRO A 73 16.18 -2.85 -1.76
N GLY A 74 17.14 -3.61 -2.28
CA GLY A 74 18.36 -4.05 -1.61
C GLY A 74 19.35 -4.52 -2.65
#